data_AF-A0A382JPI2-F1
#
_entry.id   AF-A0A382JPI2-F1
#
_cell.length_a   1.000
_cell.length_b   1.000
_cell.length_c   1.000
_cell.angle_alpha   90.00
_cell.angle_beta   90.00
_cell.angle_gamma   90.00
#
_symmetry.space_group_name_H-M   'P 1'
#
loop_
_entity.id
_entity.type
_entity.pdbx_description
1 polymer ?
#
loop_
_entity_poly.entity_id
_entity_poly.type
_entity_poly.pdbx_seq_one_letter_code
_entity_poly.pdbx_strand_id
1 'polypeptide(L)'
;MNNESEAENDSKSGFFARLKSGLAKTRSNFAGGFDNIVHGKAKVGPELLEELEETLLIADVGMQTTSFILDDLKREVSQNRIHENKEVLEQLKQRMTHVLSQNQKPLAFSEHQPFVILVVGVNGS
;
A
#
# COMPACT_ATOMS: atom_id res chain seq x y z
N MET A 1 38.66 -22.34 -2.38
CA MET A 1 37.30 -22.19 -2.92
C MET A 1 36.69 -21.02 -2.18
N ASN A 2 36.75 -19.84 -2.81
CA ASN A 2 36.48 -18.56 -2.17
C ASN A 2 34.98 -18.23 -2.21
N ASN A 3 34.59 -17.59 -1.12
CA ASN A 3 33.30 -17.06 -0.72
C ASN A 3 32.75 -16.06 -1.77
N GLU A 4 31.61 -16.37 -2.39
CA GLU A 4 30.89 -15.49 -3.35
C GLU A 4 29.51 -15.03 -2.85
N SER A 5 29.12 -15.28 -1.59
CA SER A 5 27.72 -15.09 -1.14
C SER A 5 27.45 -13.88 -0.21
N GLU A 6 28.34 -12.88 -0.10
CA GLU A 6 28.16 -11.79 0.89
C GLU A 6 27.81 -10.41 0.32
N ALA A 7 27.86 -10.18 -1.00
CA ALA A 7 27.71 -8.84 -1.57
C ALA A 7 26.27 -8.40 -1.94
N GLU A 8 25.27 -9.30 -1.95
CA GLU A 8 23.90 -8.97 -2.40
C GLU A 8 22.93 -8.50 -1.30
N ASN A 9 23.26 -8.68 -0.01
CA ASN A 9 22.30 -8.47 1.08
C ASN A 9 22.33 -7.05 1.67
N ASP A 10 23.45 -6.34 1.52
CA ASP A 10 23.66 -5.03 2.17
C ASP A 10 22.93 -3.88 1.43
N SER A 11 22.86 -3.96 0.09
CA SER A 11 22.19 -2.95 -0.74
C SER A 11 20.66 -2.97 -0.62
N LYS A 12 20.05 -4.16 -0.43
CA LYS A 12 18.60 -4.32 -0.28
C LYS A 12 18.08 -3.73 1.04
N SER A 13 18.83 -3.91 2.13
CA SER A 13 18.52 -3.30 3.43
C SER A 13 18.59 -1.77 3.34
N GLY A 14 19.64 -1.22 2.71
CA GLY A 14 19.79 0.21 2.48
C GLY A 14 18.70 0.81 1.59
N PHE A 15 18.32 0.12 0.50
CA PHE A 15 17.23 0.55 -0.38
C PHE A 15 15.88 0.55 0.33
N PHE A 16 15.55 -0.52 1.05
CA PHE A 16 14.29 -0.61 1.79
C PHE A 16 14.21 0.43 2.90
N ALA A 17 15.32 0.70 3.61
CA ALA A 17 15.39 1.75 4.61
C ALA A 17 15.11 3.14 4.00
N ARG A 18 15.69 3.44 2.83
CA ARG A 18 15.44 4.70 2.10
C ARG A 18 14.00 4.81 1.59
N LEU A 19 13.42 3.72 1.11
CA LEU A 19 12.01 3.69 0.70
C LEU A 19 11.09 3.93 1.91
N LYS A 20 11.36 3.26 3.02
CA LYS A 20 10.59 3.40 4.27
C LYS A 20 10.66 4.83 4.80
N SER A 21 11.82 5.48 4.73
CA SER A 21 11.96 6.88 5.17
C SER A 21 11.26 7.85 4.22
N GLY A 22 11.34 7.63 2.90
CA GLY A 22 10.60 8.42 1.90
C GLY A 22 9.08 8.34 2.07
N LEU A 23 8.57 7.21 2.56
CA LEU A 23 7.15 6.99 2.82
C LEU A 23 6.70 7.38 4.24
N ALA A 24 7.56 7.98 5.06
CA ALA A 24 7.25 8.27 6.46
C ALA A 24 6.01 9.17 6.63
N LYS A 25 5.83 10.17 5.77
CA LYS A 25 4.68 11.09 5.79
C LYS A 25 3.37 10.38 5.38
N THR A 26 3.43 9.52 4.37
CA THR A 26 2.28 8.70 3.97
C THR A 26 1.90 7.74 5.11
N ARG A 27 2.90 7.10 5.73
CA ARG A 27 2.67 6.23 6.89
C ARG A 27 2.06 6.98 8.07
N SER A 28 2.42 8.23 8.34
CA SER A 28 1.79 8.99 9.42
C SER A 28 0.32 9.32 9.13
N ASN A 29 -0.01 9.65 7.88
CA ASN A 29 -1.41 9.91 7.48
C ASN A 29 -2.29 8.66 7.70
N PHE A 30 -1.76 7.48 7.41
CA PHE A 30 -2.43 6.21 7.68
C PHE A 30 -2.44 5.80 9.15
N ALA A 31 -1.35 6.04 9.89
CA ALA A 31 -1.23 5.62 11.28
C ALA A 31 -2.29 6.29 12.16
N GLY A 32 -2.55 7.59 11.98
CA GLY A 32 -3.57 8.30 12.75
C GLY A 32 -4.99 7.71 12.57
N GLY A 33 -5.35 7.29 11.36
CA GLY A 33 -6.65 6.68 11.09
C GLY A 33 -6.73 5.18 11.41
N PHE A 34 -5.60 4.47 11.45
CA PHE A 34 -5.57 3.03 11.78
C PHE A 34 -5.27 2.73 13.25
N ASP A 35 -4.83 3.71 14.06
CA ASP A 35 -4.49 3.51 15.47
C ASP A 35 -5.67 2.94 16.28
N ASN A 36 -6.90 3.37 16.00
CA ASN A 36 -8.11 2.85 16.67
C ASN A 36 -8.34 1.35 16.39
N ILE A 37 -7.94 0.90 15.20
CA ILE A 37 -8.05 -0.48 14.73
C ILE A 37 -6.93 -1.33 15.33
N VAL A 38 -5.69 -0.83 15.28
CA VAL A 38 -4.49 -1.52 15.76
C VAL A 38 -4.54 -1.71 17.28
N HIS A 39 -5.03 -0.72 18.02
CA HIS A 39 -5.17 -0.80 19.47
C HIS A 39 -6.41 -1.56 19.94
N GLY A 40 -7.20 -2.12 19.01
CA GLY A 40 -8.35 -2.97 19.32
C GLY A 40 -9.51 -2.24 20.01
N LYS A 41 -9.55 -0.91 19.92
CA LYS A 41 -10.59 -0.08 20.56
C LYS A 41 -11.90 -0.11 19.77
N ALA A 42 -11.80 -0.19 18.44
CA ALA A 42 -12.96 -0.33 17.57
C ALA A 42 -13.43 -1.78 17.52
N LYS A 43 -14.75 -1.99 17.42
CA LYS A 43 -15.33 -3.30 17.13
C LYS A 43 -15.39 -3.50 15.62
N VAL A 44 -15.16 -4.72 15.15
CA VAL A 44 -15.38 -5.08 13.75
C VAL A 44 -16.86 -4.88 13.41
N GLY A 45 -17.14 -4.02 12.44
CA GLY A 45 -18.50 -3.64 12.07
C GLY A 45 -18.56 -2.44 11.12
N PRO A 46 -19.78 -1.96 10.81
CA PRO A 46 -19.99 -0.88 9.84
C PRO A 46 -19.26 0.43 10.19
N GLU A 47 -19.26 0.83 11.46
CA GLU A 47 -18.59 2.06 11.92
C GLU A 47 -17.08 2.04 11.65
N LEU A 48 -16.43 0.90 11.92
CA LEU A 48 -15.01 0.70 11.62
C LEU A 48 -14.71 0.85 10.13
N LEU A 49 -15.60 0.33 9.28
CA LEU A 49 -15.45 0.36 7.83
C LEU A 49 -15.66 1.76 7.25
N GLU A 50 -16.49 2.57 7.90
CA GLU A 50 -16.68 3.99 7.56
C GLU A 50 -15.45 4.82 7.94
N GLU A 51 -14.87 4.60 9.13
CA GLU A 51 -13.62 5.24 9.55
C GLU A 51 -12.44 4.88 8.62
N LEU A 52 -12.39 3.62 8.17
CA LEU A 52 -11.43 3.16 7.17
C LEU A 52 -11.59 3.87 5.82
N GLU A 53 -12.84 4.08 5.38
CA GLU A 53 -13.15 4.78 4.14
C GLU A 53 -12.69 6.24 4.20
N GLU A 54 -13.07 6.96 5.26
CA GLU A 54 -12.63 8.33 5.49
C GLU A 54 -11.10 8.45 5.50
N THR A 55 -10.43 7.53 6.21
CA THR A 55 -8.95 7.50 6.28
C THR A 55 -8.32 7.33 4.90
N LEU A 56 -8.84 6.42 4.07
CA LEU A 56 -8.33 6.19 2.71
C LEU A 56 -8.55 7.41 1.81
N LEU A 57 -9.67 8.11 1.95
CA LEU A 57 -9.96 9.32 1.18
C LEU A 57 -9.04 10.49 1.57
N ILE A 58 -8.80 10.70 2.87
CA ILE A 58 -7.85 11.70 3.38
C ILE A 58 -6.42 11.39 2.93
N ALA A 59 -6.10 10.11 2.74
CA ALA A 59 -4.79 9.65 2.28
C ALA A 59 -4.60 9.70 0.75
N ASP A 60 -5.45 10.44 0.02
CA ASP A 60 -5.38 10.63 -1.44
C ASP A 60 -5.54 9.34 -2.27
N VAL A 61 -6.21 8.30 -1.75
CA VAL A 61 -6.48 7.06 -2.51
C VAL A 61 -7.54 7.28 -3.60
N GLY A 62 -8.46 8.21 -3.36
CA GLY A 62 -9.54 8.58 -4.26
C GLY A 62 -10.76 7.66 -4.17
N MET A 63 -11.94 8.22 -4.47
CA MET A 63 -13.25 7.56 -4.28
C MET A 63 -13.34 6.17 -4.91
N GLN A 64 -13.02 6.06 -6.21
CA GLN A 64 -13.19 4.80 -6.95
C GLN A 64 -12.31 3.68 -6.40
N THR A 65 -11.05 3.98 -6.11
CA THR A 65 -10.09 3.02 -5.57
C THR A 65 -10.48 2.61 -4.15
N THR A 66 -10.91 3.56 -3.31
CA THR A 66 -11.39 3.28 -1.95
C THR A 66 -12.61 2.35 -1.96
N SER A 67 -13.62 2.62 -2.79
CA SER A 67 -14.79 1.74 -2.91
C SER A 67 -14.37 0.34 -3.37
N PHE A 68 -13.53 0.24 -4.40
CA PHE A 68 -13.01 -1.04 -4.86
C PHE A 68 -12.30 -1.84 -3.77
N ILE A 69 -11.51 -1.17 -2.92
CA ILE A 69 -10.80 -1.79 -1.81
C ILE A 69 -11.77 -2.25 -0.70
N LEU A 70 -12.82 -1.48 -0.41
CA LEU A 70 -13.66 -1.68 0.77
C LEU A 70 -14.95 -2.47 0.52
N ASP A 71 -15.53 -2.47 -0.68
CA ASP A 71 -16.85 -3.06 -0.92
C ASP A 71 -16.90 -4.55 -0.55
N ASP A 72 -15.90 -5.31 -0.98
CA ASP A 72 -15.79 -6.72 -0.63
C ASP A 72 -15.47 -6.94 0.85
N LEU A 73 -14.66 -6.06 1.46
CA LEU A 73 -14.34 -6.13 2.88
C LEU A 73 -15.60 -5.87 3.74
N LYS A 74 -16.41 -4.87 3.35
CA LYS A 74 -17.72 -4.57 3.95
C LYS A 74 -18.66 -5.78 3.84
N ARG A 75 -18.68 -6.44 2.67
CA ARG A 75 -19.46 -7.66 2.47
C ARG A 75 -19.00 -8.79 3.39
N GLU A 76 -17.70 -9.04 3.52
CA GLU A 76 -17.17 -10.12 4.38
C GLU A 76 -17.45 -9.86 5.87
N VAL A 77 -17.32 -8.62 6.33
CA VAL A 77 -17.68 -8.21 7.69
C VAL A 77 -19.17 -8.39 7.94
N SER A 78 -20.04 -7.93 7.02
CA SER A 78 -21.50 -8.08 7.19
C SER A 78 -21.97 -9.54 7.18
N GLN A 79 -21.22 -10.42 6.52
CA GLN A 79 -21.45 -11.87 6.52
C GLN A 79 -20.88 -12.57 7.76
N ASN A 80 -20.36 -11.83 8.76
CA ASN A 80 -19.70 -12.39 9.93
C ASN A 80 -18.57 -13.37 9.55
N ARG A 81 -17.79 -13.05 8.50
CA ARG A 81 -16.63 -13.85 8.08
C ARG A 81 -15.32 -13.34 8.68
N ILE A 82 -15.33 -12.11 9.18
CA ILE A 82 -14.19 -11.44 9.80
C ILE A 82 -14.60 -11.01 11.21
N HIS A 83 -13.80 -11.38 12.20
CA HIS A 83 -14.16 -11.16 13.62
C HIS A 83 -13.12 -10.35 14.40
N GLU A 84 -11.90 -10.24 13.88
CA GLU A 84 -10.80 -9.58 14.56
C GLU A 84 -10.30 -8.36 13.76
N ASN A 85 -9.95 -7.28 14.47
CA ASN A 85 -9.39 -6.08 13.85
C ASN A 85 -8.10 -6.36 13.06
N LYS A 86 -7.31 -7.33 13.51
CA LYS A 86 -6.11 -7.78 12.80
C LYS A 86 -6.46 -8.38 11.44
N GLU A 87 -7.53 -9.16 11.37
CA GLU A 87 -7.99 -9.77 10.12
C GLU A 87 -8.51 -8.71 9.14
N VAL A 88 -9.21 -7.68 9.63
CA VAL A 88 -9.59 -6.49 8.83
C VAL A 88 -8.37 -5.84 8.20
N LEU A 89 -7.31 -5.58 8.98
CA LEU A 89 -6.07 -4.96 8.49
C LEU A 89 -5.35 -5.83 7.46
N GLU A 90 -5.27 -7.14 7.68
CA GLU A 90 -4.63 -8.05 6.73
C GLU A 90 -5.41 -8.12 5.41
N GLN A 91 -6.74 -8.19 5.46
CA GLN A 91 -7.59 -8.17 4.26
C GLN A 91 -7.45 -6.85 3.49
N LEU A 92 -7.46 -5.71 4.19
CA LEU A 92 -7.22 -4.41 3.59
C LEU A 92 -5.88 -4.37 2.85
N LYS A 93 -4.80 -4.82 3.51
CA LYS A 93 -3.46 -4.87 2.93
C LYS A 93 -3.40 -5.76 1.69
N GLN A 94 -4.03 -6.93 1.71
CA GLN A 94 -4.10 -7.85 0.56
C GLN A 94 -4.77 -7.17 -0.64
N ARG A 95 -5.89 -6.49 -0.42
CA ARG A 95 -6.65 -5.78 -1.47
C ARG A 95 -5.87 -4.62 -2.06
N MET A 96 -5.24 -3.79 -1.21
CA MET A 96 -4.36 -2.72 -1.70
C MET A 96 -3.20 -3.27 -2.52
N THR A 97 -2.59 -4.37 -2.09
CA THR A 97 -1.51 -5.04 -2.83
C THR A 97 -2.01 -5.57 -4.17
N HIS A 98 -3.23 -6.10 -4.21
CA HIS A 98 -3.86 -6.56 -5.44
C HIS A 98 -4.08 -5.40 -6.44
N VAL A 99 -4.59 -4.25 -5.99
CA VAL A 99 -4.74 -3.05 -6.85
C VAL A 99 -3.40 -2.65 -7.47
N LEU A 100 -2.33 -2.63 -6.67
CA LEU A 100 -1.00 -2.29 -7.15
C LEU A 100 -0.43 -3.33 -8.13
N SER A 101 -0.75 -4.62 -7.95
CA SER A 101 -0.21 -5.69 -8.80
C SER A 101 -0.82 -5.72 -10.20
N GLN A 102 -2.07 -5.27 -10.38
CA GLN A 102 -2.74 -5.27 -11.68
C GLN A 102 -2.07 -4.35 -12.72
N ASN A 103 -1.34 -3.33 -12.27
CA ASN A 103 -0.78 -2.28 -13.14
C ASN A 103 0.76 -2.28 -13.18
N GLN A 104 1.40 -3.38 -12.80
CA GLN A 104 2.85 -3.50 -12.88
C GLN A 104 3.29 -3.79 -14.31
N LYS A 105 3.64 -2.73 -15.05
CA LYS A 105 4.33 -2.84 -16.33
C LYS A 105 5.71 -2.20 -16.23
N PRO A 106 6.76 -2.98 -15.94
CA PRO A 106 8.13 -2.47 -15.96
C PRO A 106 8.46 -1.86 -17.32
N LEU A 107 9.31 -0.83 -17.31
CA LEU A 107 9.82 -0.25 -18.54
C LEU A 107 10.67 -1.30 -19.27
N ALA A 108 10.30 -1.61 -20.52
CA ALA A 108 11.10 -2.47 -21.38
C ALA A 108 12.22 -1.62 -22.01
N PHE A 109 13.45 -1.83 -21.55
CA PHE A 109 14.62 -1.19 -22.15
C PHE A 109 14.92 -1.85 -23.50
N SER A 110 15.11 -1.05 -24.54
CA SER A 110 15.52 -1.54 -25.86
C SER A 110 17.02 -1.82 -25.86
N GLU A 111 17.45 -2.88 -26.54
CA GLU A 111 18.86 -3.13 -26.82
C GLU A 111 19.42 -2.16 -27.89
N HIS A 112 18.54 -1.49 -28.64
CA HIS A 112 18.92 -0.51 -29.63
C HIS A 112 19.49 0.76 -28.99
N GLN A 113 20.60 1.24 -29.54
CA GLN A 113 21.30 2.43 -29.08
C GLN A 113 21.24 3.55 -30.13
N PRO A 114 20.92 4.80 -29.73
CA PRO A 114 20.66 5.23 -28.36
C PRO A 114 19.24 4.87 -27.87
N PHE A 115 19.11 4.49 -26.60
CA PHE A 115 17.81 4.41 -25.92
C PHE A 115 17.39 5.80 -25.44
N VAL A 116 16.40 6.39 -26.10
CA VAL A 116 15.96 7.76 -25.82
C VAL A 116 14.74 7.77 -24.89
N ILE A 117 14.89 8.39 -23.72
CA ILE A 117 13.78 8.66 -22.79
C ILE A 117 13.45 10.15 -22.88
N LEU A 118 12.26 10.48 -23.39
CA LEU A 118 11.72 11.84 -23.32
C LEU A 118 10.92 12.00 -22.02
N VAL A 119 11.45 12.77 -21.07
CA VAL A 119 10.72 13.13 -19.84
C VAL A 119 9.87 14.36 -20.12
N VAL A 120 8.56 14.25 -19.90
CA VAL A 120 7.61 15.35 -20.01
C VAL A 120 6.94 15.60 -18.67
N GLY A 121 6.70 16.87 -18.34
CA GLY A 121 6.09 17.29 -17.09
C GLY A 121 5.79 18.79 -17.11
N VAL A 122 5.00 19.26 -16.14
CA VAL A 122 4.83 20.69 -15.88
C VAL A 122 5.98 21.18 -14.99
N ASN A 123 6.26 22.48 -15.00
CA ASN A 123 7.33 23.01 -14.14
C ASN A 123 6.98 22.85 -12.64
N GLY A 124 7.85 22.17 -11.89
CA GLY A 124 7.74 22.06 -10.43
C GLY A 124 7.02 20.82 -9.88
N SER A 125 6.64 19.87 -10.73
CA SER A 125 6.14 18.54 -10.34
C SER A 125 7.25 17.55 -9.98
#